data_AF-A0A1M7MYY1-F1
#
_entry.id   AF-A0A1M7MYY1-F1
#
_cell.length_a   1.000
_cell.length_b   1.000
_cell.length_c   1.000
_cell.angle_alpha   90.00
_cell.angle_beta   90.00
_cell.angle_gamma   90.00
#
_symmetry.space_group_name_H-M   'P 1'
#
loop_
_entity.id
_entity.type
_entity.pdbx_description
1 polymer ?
#
loop_
_entity_poly.entity_id
_entity_poly.type
_entity_poly.pdbx_seq_one_letter_code
_entity_poly.pdbx_strand_id
1 'polypeptide(L)'
;MPSLNQIFFGPPGTGKTYATVEATLQILDQPFLASHPNDRTAWKKRFDELLDLGDVRFVTFHQSFSYEDFVEGLRASTDEQGQLRYEVVPGVFKSLCEAASGEPNGKYRAFKVGDRYGTGYKVTRATPDVVEIEKPQGKHLPIGMSLLNTLASHVDEGTFTLEELGNGRWDKKVPGSILDPFLVNGYKNFLPSMVEHMLGKNEEGLFEPSHPQQRSAKVLIIDEINRGNVSRIFGELITLIEPSKRAGADEALEVTLPYSKERFSIPGNVYLIGTMNTADRSLAAMDIALRRRFTFIEVPPSPELLDGVEVEGVAIDELLSVLNLRIEALLDRDHRLGHAYFIPLKDDTTLERLERIFRGQILPLLQEYFFEDWQRIQWVLNDQRKAPEDRFLIQPIRDMGVLFGDAVTINQNNEQWDVNPAAFKNIKSYLGVIDHTLNPVTSFQADDVRTDGVDIQQAADGQIKVYRDGKRIEPAKPLLREIAGKQGVSILSATGTELNTRSLGRKIIKFLSESQR
;
A
#
# COMPACT_ATOMS: atom_id res chain seq x y z
N MET A 1 -19.33 -7.27 5.98
CA MET A 1 -18.64 -6.23 5.20
C MET A 1 -17.40 -5.79 5.97
N PRO A 2 -16.31 -5.42 5.28
CA PRO A 2 -15.12 -4.87 5.93
C PRO A 2 -15.44 -3.61 6.76
N SER A 3 -14.62 -3.33 7.76
CA SER A 3 -14.76 -2.12 8.60
C SER A 3 -14.60 -0.86 7.75
N LEU A 4 -15.37 0.19 8.06
CA LEU A 4 -15.29 1.49 7.36
C LEU A 4 -13.93 2.16 7.53
N ASN A 5 -13.25 1.92 8.66
CA ASN A 5 -11.96 2.52 9.00
C ASN A 5 -10.98 1.43 9.40
N GLN A 6 -9.91 1.26 8.63
CA GLN A 6 -8.92 0.21 8.83
C GLN A 6 -7.51 0.82 8.83
N ILE A 7 -6.61 0.28 9.65
CA ILE A 7 -5.16 0.59 9.59
C ILE A 7 -4.40 -0.73 9.52
N PHE A 8 -3.68 -0.92 8.41
CA PHE A 8 -2.70 -1.99 8.24
C PHE A 8 -1.38 -1.54 8.83
N PHE A 9 -0.92 -2.21 9.88
CA PHE A 9 0.32 -1.84 10.56
C PHE A 9 1.30 -3.01 10.64
N GLY A 10 2.59 -2.71 10.71
CA GLY A 10 3.63 -3.69 10.95
C GLY A 10 4.99 -3.21 10.48
N PRO A 11 6.02 -4.04 10.63
CA PRO A 11 7.37 -3.71 10.20
C PRO A 11 7.48 -3.40 8.70
N PRO A 12 8.56 -2.75 8.24
CA PRO A 12 8.76 -2.48 6.82
C PRO A 12 8.93 -3.78 6.02
N GLY A 13 8.44 -3.79 4.79
CA GLY A 13 8.59 -4.92 3.87
C GLY A 13 7.68 -6.14 4.15
N THR A 14 6.61 -5.99 4.95
CA THR A 14 5.67 -7.09 5.24
C THR A 14 4.50 -7.20 4.25
N GLY A 15 4.42 -6.32 3.25
CA GLY A 15 3.38 -6.40 2.21
C GLY A 15 2.10 -5.61 2.51
N LYS A 16 2.16 -4.61 3.40
CA LYS A 16 1.02 -3.72 3.72
C LYS A 16 0.35 -3.14 2.47
N THR A 17 1.12 -2.71 1.47
CA THR A 17 0.59 -2.21 0.19
C THR A 17 -0.30 -3.25 -0.52
N TYR A 18 0.07 -4.53 -0.49
CA TYR A 18 -0.76 -5.59 -1.07
C TYR A 18 -2.04 -5.81 -0.26
N ALA A 19 -1.95 -5.79 1.07
CA ALA A 19 -3.11 -5.89 1.94
C ALA A 19 -4.09 -4.73 1.72
N THR A 20 -3.59 -3.52 1.51
CA THR A 20 -4.41 -2.35 1.15
C THR A 20 -5.14 -2.56 -0.17
N VAL A 21 -4.46 -3.02 -1.22
CA VAL A 21 -5.07 -3.31 -2.52
C VAL A 21 -6.18 -4.36 -2.40
N GLU A 22 -5.90 -5.47 -1.71
CA GLU A 22 -6.87 -6.54 -1.47
C GLU A 22 -8.10 -6.02 -0.72
N ALA A 23 -7.89 -5.26 0.36
CA ALA A 23 -8.98 -4.67 1.13
C ALA A 23 -9.82 -3.68 0.30
N THR A 24 -9.19 -2.88 -0.56
CA THR A 24 -9.90 -1.99 -1.49
C THR A 24 -10.77 -2.78 -2.46
N LEU A 25 -10.25 -3.86 -3.06
CA LEU A 25 -11.04 -4.71 -3.96
C LEU A 25 -12.14 -5.45 -3.21
N GLN A 26 -11.92 -5.85 -1.96
CA GLN A 26 -12.98 -6.45 -1.14
C GLN A 26 -14.16 -5.48 -0.90
N ILE A 27 -13.88 -4.17 -0.85
CA ILE A 27 -14.89 -3.12 -0.69
C ILE A 27 -15.59 -2.79 -2.02
N LEU A 28 -14.80 -2.60 -3.08
CA LEU A 28 -15.29 -2.02 -4.35
C LEU A 28 -15.63 -3.06 -5.42
N ASP A 29 -15.02 -4.25 -5.39
CA ASP A 29 -15.16 -5.26 -6.44
C ASP A 29 -14.92 -6.70 -5.94
N GLN A 30 -15.73 -7.12 -4.96
CA GLN A 30 -15.65 -8.45 -4.38
C GLN A 30 -15.79 -9.59 -5.42
N PRO A 31 -16.67 -9.51 -6.44
CA PRO A 31 -16.75 -10.54 -7.48
C PRO A 31 -15.47 -10.67 -8.32
N PHE A 32 -14.80 -9.57 -8.65
CA PHE A 32 -13.50 -9.60 -9.33
C PHE A 32 -12.44 -10.29 -8.46
N LEU A 33 -12.37 -9.91 -7.18
CA LEU A 33 -11.40 -10.48 -6.23
C LEU A 33 -11.59 -12.01 -6.11
N ALA A 34 -12.85 -12.47 -5.99
CA ALA A 34 -13.17 -13.89 -5.88
C ALA A 34 -12.86 -14.70 -7.14
N SER A 35 -12.93 -14.09 -8.32
CA SER A 35 -12.62 -14.74 -9.60
C SER A 35 -11.12 -14.79 -9.93
N HIS A 36 -10.29 -14.00 -9.24
CA HIS A 36 -8.85 -13.93 -9.44
C HIS A 36 -8.07 -14.23 -8.15
N PRO A 37 -8.24 -15.42 -7.52
CA PRO A 37 -7.59 -15.71 -6.25
C PRO A 37 -6.06 -15.69 -6.37
N ASN A 38 -5.40 -14.94 -5.48
CA ASN A 38 -3.94 -14.79 -5.41
C ASN A 38 -3.24 -14.19 -6.66
N ASP A 39 -3.99 -13.59 -7.59
CA ASP A 39 -3.40 -12.93 -8.76
C ASP A 39 -3.10 -11.44 -8.47
N ARG A 40 -1.94 -11.21 -7.84
CA ARG A 40 -1.49 -9.87 -7.45
C ARG A 40 -1.36 -8.89 -8.62
N THR A 41 -1.05 -9.39 -9.82
CA THR A 41 -0.89 -8.56 -11.02
C THR A 41 -2.24 -8.08 -11.50
N ALA A 42 -3.23 -8.98 -11.59
CA ALA A 42 -4.60 -8.62 -11.93
C ALA A 42 -5.21 -7.68 -10.89
N TRP A 43 -4.95 -7.92 -9.59
CA TRP A 43 -5.43 -7.05 -8.51
C TRP A 43 -4.87 -5.64 -8.63
N LYS A 44 -3.56 -5.50 -8.87
CA LYS A 44 -2.94 -4.19 -9.03
C LYS A 44 -3.52 -3.44 -10.23
N LYS A 45 -3.72 -4.13 -11.36
CA LYS A 45 -4.33 -3.54 -12.55
C LYS A 45 -5.75 -3.03 -12.26
N ARG A 46 -6.59 -3.84 -11.62
CA ARG A 46 -7.97 -3.43 -11.28
C ARG A 46 -7.99 -2.27 -10.29
N PHE A 47 -7.07 -2.27 -9.34
CA PHE A 47 -6.89 -1.17 -8.40
C PHE A 47 -6.51 0.14 -9.10
N ASP A 48 -5.62 0.10 -10.10
CA ASP A 48 -5.24 1.27 -10.88
C ASP A 48 -6.42 1.82 -11.72
N GLU A 49 -7.24 0.94 -12.29
CA GLU A 49 -8.49 1.34 -12.94
C GLU A 49 -9.43 2.10 -11.99
N LEU A 50 -9.55 1.65 -10.73
CA LEU A 50 -10.39 2.30 -9.71
C LEU A 50 -9.80 3.64 -9.24
N LEU A 51 -8.48 3.82 -9.27
CA LEU A 51 -7.82 5.11 -9.06
C LEU A 51 -8.15 6.08 -10.21
N ASP A 52 -8.06 5.62 -11.46
CA ASP A 52 -8.33 6.44 -12.64
C ASP A 52 -9.81 6.85 -12.75
N LEU A 53 -10.73 5.96 -12.35
CA LEU A 53 -12.17 6.26 -12.22
C LEU A 53 -12.46 7.19 -11.04
N GLY A 54 -11.52 7.30 -10.11
CA GLY A 54 -11.64 8.12 -8.93
C GLY A 54 -12.55 7.54 -7.85
N ASP A 55 -12.79 6.24 -7.87
CA ASP A 55 -13.40 5.49 -6.77
C ASP A 55 -12.45 5.32 -5.59
N VAL A 56 -11.15 5.35 -5.88
CA VAL A 56 -10.07 5.36 -4.90
C VAL A 56 -9.34 6.70 -4.96
N ARG A 57 -8.94 7.22 -3.79
CA ARG A 57 -7.92 8.28 -3.66
C ARG A 57 -6.79 7.77 -2.80
N PHE A 58 -5.57 8.11 -3.16
CA PHE A 58 -4.37 7.73 -2.44
C PHE A 58 -3.62 8.99 -2.03
N VAL A 59 -3.29 9.09 -0.74
CA VAL A 59 -2.45 10.16 -0.18
C VAL A 59 -1.43 9.59 0.79
N THR A 60 -0.31 10.27 0.94
CA THR A 60 0.73 9.93 1.91
C THR A 60 0.87 11.06 2.92
N PHE A 61 0.77 10.73 4.21
CA PHE A 61 0.96 11.72 5.26
C PHE A 61 2.45 11.98 5.49
N HIS A 62 2.78 13.25 5.68
CA HIS A 62 4.11 13.72 6.04
C HIS A 62 4.01 14.86 7.06
N GLN A 63 5.14 15.26 7.66
CA GLN A 63 5.14 16.25 8.74
C GLN A 63 4.53 17.60 8.35
N SER A 64 4.64 17.98 7.08
CA SER A 64 4.05 19.21 6.53
C SER A 64 2.61 19.06 6.03
N PHE A 65 2.05 17.85 5.99
CA PHE A 65 0.68 17.61 5.50
C PHE A 65 -0.30 18.16 6.52
N SER A 66 -1.24 18.99 6.09
CA SER A 66 -2.09 19.75 7.01
C SER A 66 -3.59 19.56 6.75
N TYR A 67 -4.40 20.23 7.59
CA TYR A 67 -5.85 20.27 7.43
C TYR A 67 -6.24 20.86 6.06
N GLU A 68 -5.50 21.87 5.60
CA GLU A 68 -5.75 22.59 4.36
C GLU A 68 -5.60 21.71 3.10
N ASP A 69 -4.75 20.69 3.17
CA ASP A 69 -4.59 19.72 2.08
C ASP A 69 -5.64 18.59 2.15
N PHE A 70 -6.13 18.30 3.36
CA PHE A 70 -7.01 17.16 3.63
C PHE A 70 -8.49 17.50 3.54
N VAL A 71 -8.91 18.57 4.20
CA VAL A 71 -10.31 18.95 4.38
C VAL A 71 -10.66 20.15 3.49
N GLU A 72 -10.12 21.33 3.77
CA GLU A 72 -10.25 22.52 2.94
C GLU A 72 -9.26 23.61 3.36
N GLY A 73 -8.84 24.45 2.41
CA GLY A 73 -7.90 25.52 2.68
C GLY A 73 -8.03 26.68 1.70
N LEU A 74 -7.49 27.84 2.10
CA LEU A 74 -7.42 29.01 1.24
C LEU A 74 -6.31 28.84 0.20
N ARG A 75 -6.65 28.96 -1.08
CA ARG A 75 -5.68 29.04 -2.18
C ARG A 75 -5.78 30.41 -2.82
N ALA A 76 -4.62 30.97 -3.16
CA ALA A 76 -4.56 32.21 -3.91
C ALA A 76 -4.64 31.89 -5.40
N SER A 77 -5.62 32.45 -6.09
CA SER A 77 -5.70 32.47 -7.55
C SER A 77 -5.50 33.90 -8.05
N THR A 78 -4.94 34.03 -9.25
CA THR A 78 -4.77 35.33 -9.91
C THR A 78 -5.80 35.41 -11.02
N ASP A 79 -6.66 36.43 -10.98
CA ASP A 79 -7.59 36.65 -12.08
C ASP A 79 -6.87 37.20 -13.32
N GLU A 80 -7.58 37.27 -14.45
CA GLU A 80 -7.03 37.74 -15.74
C GLU A 80 -6.50 39.18 -15.68
N GLN A 81 -6.83 39.93 -14.64
CA GLN A 81 -6.40 41.32 -14.41
C GLN A 81 -5.17 41.40 -13.49
N GLY A 82 -4.62 40.26 -13.05
CA GLY A 82 -3.46 40.20 -12.17
C GLY A 82 -3.80 40.41 -10.69
N GLN A 83 -5.07 40.44 -10.30
CA GLN A 83 -5.49 40.63 -8.92
C GLN A 83 -5.54 39.30 -8.17
N LEU A 84 -4.96 39.28 -6.97
CA LEU A 84 -4.99 38.14 -6.07
C LEU A 84 -6.39 37.96 -5.46
N ARG A 85 -6.97 36.78 -5.63
CA ARG A 85 -8.19 36.32 -4.97
C ARG A 85 -7.88 35.12 -4.10
N TYR A 86 -8.53 35.02 -2.95
CA TYR A 86 -8.43 33.86 -2.07
C TYR A 86 -9.74 33.10 -2.13
N GLU A 87 -9.67 31.84 -2.54
CA GLU A 87 -10.82 30.94 -2.60
C GLU A 87 -10.60 29.75 -1.67
N VAL A 88 -11.69 29.28 -1.07
CA VAL A 88 -11.68 28.06 -0.27
C VAL A 88 -11.73 26.88 -1.23
N VAL A 89 -10.69 26.07 -1.23
CA VAL A 89 -10.58 24.88 -2.08
C VAL A 89 -10.75 23.63 -1.22
N PRO A 90 -11.60 22.67 -1.62
CA PRO A 90 -11.74 21.41 -0.91
C PRO A 90 -10.44 20.60 -0.99
N GLY A 91 -10.06 20.00 0.13
CA GLY A 91 -8.97 19.04 0.21
C GLY A 91 -9.39 17.66 -0.30
N VAL A 92 -8.44 16.72 -0.29
CA VAL A 92 -8.64 15.38 -0.87
C VAL A 92 -9.79 14.61 -0.23
N PHE A 93 -9.99 14.73 1.09
CA PHE A 93 -11.00 13.99 1.82
C PHE A 93 -12.39 14.60 1.66
N LYS A 94 -12.51 15.93 1.75
CA LYS A 94 -13.78 16.63 1.48
C LYS A 94 -14.26 16.33 0.05
N SER A 95 -13.36 16.45 -0.94
CA SER A 95 -13.67 16.16 -2.35
C SER A 95 -14.15 14.72 -2.56
N LEU A 96 -13.53 13.74 -1.88
CA LEU A 96 -13.96 12.33 -1.96
C LEU A 96 -15.35 12.12 -1.32
N CYS A 97 -15.60 12.74 -0.17
CA CYS A 97 -16.89 12.68 0.51
C CYS A 97 -17.99 13.30 -0.36
N GLU A 98 -17.77 14.46 -0.97
CA GLU A 98 -18.71 15.08 -1.90
C GLU A 98 -19.01 14.14 -3.09
N ALA A 99 -17.98 13.53 -3.67
CA ALA A 99 -18.17 12.54 -4.74
C ALA A 99 -18.93 11.27 -4.28
N ALA A 100 -18.81 10.87 -3.02
CA ALA A 100 -19.45 9.68 -2.45
C ALA A 100 -20.92 9.90 -2.09
N SER A 101 -21.31 11.11 -1.67
CA SER A 101 -22.70 11.45 -1.33
C SER A 101 -23.65 11.26 -2.50
N GLY A 102 -23.15 11.27 -3.74
CA GLY A 102 -23.97 11.31 -4.95
C GLY A 102 -24.81 12.59 -5.03
N GLU A 103 -24.57 13.54 -4.13
CA GLU A 103 -24.94 14.92 -4.31
C GLU A 103 -23.90 15.49 -5.25
N PRO A 104 -24.25 15.83 -6.51
CA PRO A 104 -23.48 16.82 -7.19
C PRO A 104 -23.59 18.04 -6.29
N ASN A 105 -22.50 18.44 -5.64
CA ASN A 105 -22.48 19.76 -5.05
C ASN A 105 -22.43 20.72 -6.24
N GLY A 106 -23.63 21.07 -6.69
CA GLY A 106 -23.91 21.58 -8.01
C GLY A 106 -25.41 21.48 -8.21
N LYS A 107 -26.07 22.64 -8.21
CA LYS A 107 -27.50 22.85 -8.49
C LYS A 107 -28.04 22.15 -9.76
N TYR A 108 -27.18 21.54 -10.56
CA TYR A 108 -27.42 21.07 -11.92
C TYR A 108 -27.06 19.59 -12.12
N ARG A 109 -27.73 18.94 -13.08
CA ARG A 109 -27.51 17.52 -13.42
C ARG A 109 -26.12 17.29 -14.02
N ALA A 110 -25.49 16.16 -13.69
CA ALA A 110 -24.20 15.74 -14.23
C ALA A 110 -24.31 15.12 -15.64
N PHE A 111 -23.17 15.03 -16.33
CA PHE A 111 -23.01 14.38 -17.64
C PHE A 111 -22.61 12.91 -17.49
N LYS A 112 -23.07 12.06 -18.41
CA LYS A 112 -22.69 10.64 -18.49
C LYS A 112 -21.90 10.37 -19.76
N VAL A 113 -20.96 9.43 -19.69
CA VAL A 113 -20.23 8.96 -20.87
C VAL A 113 -21.21 8.33 -21.84
N GLY A 114 -21.18 8.76 -23.10
CA GLY A 114 -22.12 8.35 -24.13
C GLY A 114 -23.23 9.36 -24.42
N ASP A 115 -23.45 10.34 -23.54
CA ASP A 115 -24.41 11.42 -23.78
C ASP A 115 -24.06 12.17 -25.08
N ARG A 116 -25.10 12.61 -25.81
CA ARG A 116 -24.95 13.29 -27.10
C ARG A 116 -25.61 14.66 -27.08
N TYR A 117 -24.90 15.66 -27.58
CA TYR A 117 -25.35 17.05 -27.59
C TYR A 117 -25.16 17.69 -28.98
N GLY A 118 -26.04 18.65 -29.31
CA GLY A 118 -25.99 19.38 -30.57
C GLY A 118 -26.02 18.47 -31.81
N THR A 119 -25.22 18.81 -32.83
CA THR A 119 -25.17 18.10 -34.12
C THR A 119 -24.18 16.91 -34.14
N GLY A 120 -24.09 16.15 -33.05
CA GLY A 120 -23.30 14.90 -33.01
C GLY A 120 -22.06 14.92 -32.11
N TYR A 121 -22.00 15.78 -31.10
CA TYR A 121 -20.95 15.75 -30.07
C TYR A 121 -21.25 14.65 -29.06
N LYS A 122 -20.25 13.89 -28.64
CA LYS A 122 -20.41 12.76 -27.71
C LYS A 122 -19.52 12.93 -26.49
N VAL A 123 -20.06 12.74 -25.29
CA VAL A 123 -19.26 12.73 -24.06
C VAL A 123 -18.42 11.46 -24.03
N THR A 124 -17.09 11.61 -23.97
CA THR A 124 -16.14 10.51 -23.84
C THR A 124 -15.61 10.34 -22.43
N ARG A 125 -15.66 11.41 -21.62
CA ARG A 125 -15.30 11.41 -20.20
C ARG A 125 -16.06 12.51 -19.47
N ALA A 126 -16.54 12.24 -18.27
CA ALA A 126 -17.15 13.24 -17.40
C ALA A 126 -16.61 13.08 -15.98
N THR A 127 -16.02 14.16 -15.45
CA THR A 127 -15.57 14.27 -14.06
C THR A 127 -16.21 15.50 -13.41
N PRO A 128 -16.09 15.70 -12.08
CA PRO A 128 -16.58 16.92 -11.43
C PRO A 128 -15.95 18.21 -11.96
N ASP A 129 -14.74 18.14 -12.54
CA ASP A 129 -13.99 19.30 -12.99
C ASP A 129 -14.10 19.54 -14.50
N VAL A 130 -14.20 18.47 -15.30
CA VAL A 130 -14.14 18.54 -16.77
C VAL A 130 -15.06 17.50 -17.43
N VAL A 131 -15.69 17.91 -18.52
CA VAL A 131 -16.37 17.04 -19.48
C VAL A 131 -15.56 17.04 -20.78
N GLU A 132 -15.04 15.88 -21.18
CA GLU A 132 -14.44 15.72 -22.51
C GLU A 132 -15.50 15.29 -23.52
N ILE A 133 -15.61 16.07 -24.60
CA ILE A 133 -16.49 15.77 -25.72
C ILE A 133 -15.69 15.46 -26.99
N GLU A 134 -16.09 14.41 -27.69
CA GLU A 134 -15.65 14.09 -29.04
C GLU A 134 -16.49 14.88 -30.04
N LYS A 135 -15.81 15.62 -30.93
CA LYS A 135 -16.43 16.33 -32.05
C LYS A 135 -16.86 15.32 -33.13
N PRO A 136 -17.85 15.64 -33.99
CA PRO A 136 -18.21 14.79 -35.14
C PRO A 136 -17.05 14.41 -36.07
N GLN A 137 -15.96 15.19 -36.05
CA GLN A 137 -14.75 14.99 -36.85
C GLN A 137 -13.67 14.17 -36.10
N GLY A 138 -13.99 13.60 -34.93
CA GLY A 138 -13.13 12.72 -34.13
C GLY A 138 -12.11 13.42 -33.21
N LYS A 139 -12.08 14.76 -33.17
CA LYS A 139 -11.20 15.50 -32.23
C LYS A 139 -11.86 15.66 -30.86
N HIS A 140 -11.11 15.45 -29.79
CA HIS A 140 -11.58 15.66 -28.42
C HIS A 140 -11.43 17.12 -27.97
N LEU A 141 -12.33 17.57 -27.12
CA LEU A 141 -12.35 18.90 -26.54
C LEU A 141 -12.75 18.80 -25.06
N PRO A 142 -11.88 19.18 -24.10
CA PRO A 142 -12.26 19.31 -22.71
C PRO A 142 -13.05 20.60 -22.47
N ILE A 143 -14.07 20.51 -21.62
CA ILE A 143 -14.89 21.64 -21.18
C ILE A 143 -14.92 21.63 -19.66
N GLY A 144 -14.52 22.74 -19.04
CA GLY A 144 -14.58 22.87 -17.58
C GLY A 144 -16.02 22.83 -17.07
N MET A 145 -16.28 22.05 -16.03
CA MET A 145 -17.55 22.05 -15.32
C MET A 145 -17.84 23.39 -14.65
N SER A 146 -16.82 24.15 -14.27
CA SER A 146 -16.96 25.52 -13.78
C SER A 146 -17.67 26.41 -14.82
N LEU A 147 -17.23 26.37 -16.09
CA LEU A 147 -17.85 27.09 -17.19
C LEU A 147 -19.33 26.70 -17.36
N LEU A 148 -19.60 25.40 -17.39
CA LEU A 148 -20.94 24.86 -17.59
C LEU A 148 -21.89 25.23 -16.43
N ASN A 149 -21.41 25.17 -15.19
CA ASN A 149 -22.14 25.56 -14.01
C ASN A 149 -22.45 27.06 -13.99
N THR A 150 -21.50 27.91 -14.38
CA THR A 150 -21.71 29.36 -14.48
C THR A 150 -22.76 29.70 -15.54
N LEU A 151 -22.71 29.06 -16.72
CA LEU A 151 -23.73 29.25 -17.76
C LEU A 151 -25.11 28.78 -17.30
N ALA A 152 -25.19 27.60 -16.66
CA ALA A 152 -26.44 27.09 -16.11
C ALA A 152 -27.03 28.02 -15.04
N SER A 153 -26.20 28.66 -14.20
CA SER A 153 -26.66 29.65 -13.21
C SER A 153 -27.29 30.87 -13.83
N HIS A 154 -26.64 31.49 -14.80
CA HIS A 154 -27.21 32.67 -15.46
C HIS A 154 -28.53 32.35 -16.19
N VAL A 155 -28.64 31.17 -16.79
CA VAL A 155 -29.89 30.74 -17.43
C VAL A 155 -30.98 30.44 -16.41
N ASP A 156 -30.65 29.78 -15.31
CA ASP A 156 -31.62 29.44 -14.27
C ASP A 156 -32.12 30.67 -13.51
N GLU A 157 -31.25 31.66 -13.28
CA GLU A 157 -31.58 32.96 -12.69
C GLU A 157 -32.32 33.90 -13.66
N GLY A 158 -32.47 33.51 -14.93
CA GLY A 158 -33.15 34.31 -15.95
C GLY A 158 -32.34 35.51 -16.46
N THR A 159 -31.02 35.54 -16.24
CA THR A 159 -30.13 36.60 -16.74
C THR A 159 -30.10 36.62 -18.27
N PHE A 160 -30.07 35.45 -18.90
CA PHE A 160 -30.26 35.26 -20.34
C PHE A 160 -30.92 33.91 -20.62
N THR A 161 -31.50 33.73 -21.80
CA THR A 161 -32.17 32.47 -22.19
C THR A 161 -31.22 31.50 -22.92
N LEU A 162 -31.59 30.22 -23.01
CA LEU A 162 -30.88 29.23 -23.85
C LEU A 162 -30.80 29.67 -25.31
N GLU A 163 -31.83 30.34 -25.81
CA GLU A 163 -31.86 30.90 -27.17
C GLU A 163 -30.80 32.00 -27.32
N GLU A 164 -30.69 32.90 -26.34
CA GLU A 164 -29.69 33.97 -26.31
C GLU A 164 -28.26 33.44 -26.17
N LEU A 165 -28.06 32.32 -25.46
CA LEU A 165 -26.81 31.59 -25.43
C LEU A 165 -26.47 31.01 -26.82
N GLY A 166 -27.43 30.36 -27.48
CA GLY A 166 -27.23 29.72 -28.78
C GLY A 166 -27.03 30.69 -29.95
N ASN A 167 -27.57 31.90 -29.87
CA ASN A 167 -27.36 32.95 -30.88
C ASN A 167 -26.24 33.95 -30.51
N GLY A 168 -25.57 33.76 -29.37
CA GLY A 168 -24.43 34.56 -28.93
C GLY A 168 -24.77 35.98 -28.46
N ARG A 169 -26.02 36.24 -28.06
CA ARG A 169 -26.49 37.54 -27.54
C ARG A 169 -26.50 37.63 -26.01
N TRP A 170 -25.89 36.67 -25.32
CA TRP A 170 -25.83 36.60 -23.86
C TRP A 170 -24.77 37.54 -23.26
N ASP A 171 -23.69 37.81 -23.98
CA ASP A 171 -22.48 38.53 -23.53
C ASP A 171 -22.78 39.94 -22.96
N LYS A 172 -23.64 40.71 -23.65
CA LYS A 172 -24.03 42.07 -23.24
C LYS A 172 -24.85 42.12 -21.94
N LYS A 173 -25.40 40.98 -21.50
CA LYS A 173 -26.23 40.88 -20.29
C LYS A 173 -25.44 40.50 -19.04
N VAL A 174 -24.18 40.10 -19.20
CA VAL A 174 -23.27 39.75 -18.10
C VAL A 174 -21.95 40.52 -18.22
N PRO A 175 -21.98 41.87 -18.18
CA PRO A 175 -20.77 42.68 -18.30
C PRO A 175 -19.82 42.40 -17.12
N GLY A 176 -18.55 42.09 -17.42
CA GLY A 176 -17.52 41.80 -16.40
C GLY A 176 -17.54 40.36 -15.86
N SER A 177 -18.25 39.44 -16.52
CA SER A 177 -18.21 38.02 -16.19
C SER A 177 -16.85 37.38 -16.50
N ILE A 178 -16.52 36.30 -15.79
CA ILE A 178 -15.37 35.41 -16.07
C ILE A 178 -15.55 34.59 -17.36
N LEU A 179 -16.72 34.66 -17.99
CA LEU A 179 -17.02 33.96 -19.22
C LEU A 179 -16.39 34.68 -20.41
N ASP A 180 -15.39 34.06 -21.05
CA ASP A 180 -14.82 34.56 -22.30
C ASP A 180 -15.87 34.50 -23.43
N PRO A 181 -16.28 35.66 -24.00
CA PRO A 181 -17.28 35.70 -25.06
C PRO A 181 -16.86 34.97 -26.33
N PHE A 182 -15.57 35.00 -26.67
CA PHE A 182 -15.03 34.33 -27.85
C PHE A 182 -15.06 32.81 -27.67
N LEU A 183 -14.67 32.31 -26.49
CA LEU A 183 -14.72 30.89 -26.16
C LEU A 183 -16.15 30.34 -26.20
N VAL A 184 -17.07 30.97 -25.47
CA VAL A 184 -18.46 30.49 -25.35
C VAL A 184 -19.21 30.61 -26.68
N ASN A 185 -19.06 31.72 -27.41
CA ASN A 185 -19.69 31.89 -28.72
C ASN A 185 -19.08 30.95 -29.78
N GLY A 186 -17.82 30.55 -29.62
CA GLY A 186 -17.18 29.51 -30.43
C GLY A 186 -17.83 28.13 -30.30
N TYR A 187 -18.60 27.89 -29.23
CA TYR A 187 -19.20 26.61 -28.89
C TYR A 187 -20.75 26.63 -28.81
N LYS A 188 -21.36 27.65 -29.43
CA LYS A 188 -22.83 27.83 -29.51
C LYS A 188 -23.62 26.63 -30.07
N ASN A 189 -22.95 25.73 -30.80
CA ASN A 189 -23.59 24.58 -31.45
C ASN A 189 -23.92 23.42 -30.49
N PHE A 190 -23.38 23.41 -29.26
CA PHE A 190 -23.62 22.34 -28.30
C PHE A 190 -23.76 22.81 -26.85
N LEU A 191 -23.16 23.95 -26.46
CA LEU A 191 -23.27 24.46 -25.09
C LEU A 191 -24.73 24.70 -24.64
N PRO A 192 -25.64 25.26 -25.46
CA PRO A 192 -27.04 25.40 -25.06
C PRO A 192 -27.70 24.07 -24.69
N SER A 193 -27.48 23.01 -25.49
CA SER A 193 -28.04 21.68 -25.22
C SER A 193 -27.45 21.03 -23.96
N MET A 194 -26.16 21.26 -23.70
CA MET A 194 -25.51 20.79 -22.47
C MET A 194 -26.06 21.52 -21.24
N VAL A 195 -26.26 22.84 -21.32
CA VAL A 195 -26.85 23.66 -20.25
C VAL A 195 -28.33 23.31 -20.04
N GLU A 196 -29.07 23.03 -21.11
CA GLU A 196 -30.47 22.56 -21.03
C GLU A 196 -30.58 21.24 -20.26
N HIS A 197 -29.70 20.27 -20.57
CA HIS A 197 -29.59 19.00 -19.84
C HIS A 197 -29.31 19.21 -18.35
N MET A 198 -28.36 20.09 -18.04
CA MET A 198 -28.02 20.46 -16.67
C MET A 198 -29.22 21.04 -15.90
N LEU A 199 -30.10 21.77 -16.58
CA LEU A 199 -31.32 22.37 -16.03
C LEU A 199 -32.53 21.42 -16.00
N GLY A 200 -32.43 20.23 -16.60
CA GLY A 200 -33.50 19.23 -16.61
C GLY A 200 -34.77 19.65 -17.36
N LYS A 201 -34.67 20.54 -18.35
CA LYS A 201 -35.81 20.97 -19.18
C LYS A 201 -35.85 20.08 -20.45
N ASN A 202 -37.00 19.44 -20.71
CA ASN A 202 -37.31 18.49 -21.81
C ASN A 202 -36.73 17.06 -21.67
N GLU A 203 -37.50 16.16 -21.04
CA GLU A 203 -37.23 14.71 -20.99
C GLU A 203 -38.29 13.86 -21.71
N GLU A 204 -38.78 14.30 -22.88
CA GLU A 204 -39.48 13.38 -23.79
C GLU A 204 -38.51 12.87 -24.86
N GLY A 205 -37.95 11.67 -24.63
CA GLY A 205 -37.54 10.79 -25.73
C GLY A 205 -36.05 10.50 -25.95
N LEU A 206 -35.13 10.75 -25.01
CA LEU A 206 -33.69 10.50 -25.27
C LEU A 206 -33.01 9.35 -24.51
N PHE A 207 -33.57 8.76 -23.46
CA PHE A 207 -32.90 7.65 -22.76
C PHE A 207 -33.87 6.62 -22.14
N GLU A 208 -33.48 5.34 -22.22
CA GLU A 208 -34.05 4.28 -21.39
C GLU A 208 -33.78 4.56 -19.90
N PRO A 209 -34.73 4.28 -19.00
CA PRO A 209 -34.58 4.56 -17.57
C PRO A 209 -33.46 3.70 -16.99
N SER A 210 -32.34 4.33 -16.60
CA SER A 210 -31.26 3.64 -15.89
C SER A 210 -31.73 3.18 -14.51
N HIS A 211 -31.52 1.89 -14.20
CA HIS A 211 -31.73 1.29 -12.88
C HIS A 211 -31.14 2.17 -11.75
N PRO A 212 -31.79 2.24 -10.57
CA PRO A 212 -31.33 3.05 -9.46
C PRO A 212 -29.89 2.66 -9.08
N GLN A 213 -28.94 3.55 -9.34
CA GLN A 213 -27.54 3.40 -8.99
C GLN A 213 -27.43 3.37 -7.47
N GLN A 214 -27.09 2.20 -6.92
CA GLN A 214 -26.65 2.04 -5.55
C GLN A 214 -25.47 3.00 -5.33
N ARG A 215 -25.52 3.88 -4.31
CA ARG A 215 -24.45 4.85 -4.00
C ARG A 215 -23.10 4.11 -3.99
N SER A 216 -22.27 4.33 -5.00
CA SER A 216 -21.00 3.60 -5.15
C SER A 216 -20.09 3.92 -3.98
N ALA A 217 -19.57 2.89 -3.30
CA ALA A 217 -18.58 3.08 -2.25
C ALA A 217 -17.35 3.81 -2.79
N LYS A 218 -16.69 4.58 -1.93
CA LYS A 218 -15.44 5.30 -2.23
C LYS A 218 -14.40 4.94 -1.18
N VAL A 219 -13.12 4.85 -1.57
CA VAL A 219 -12.03 4.48 -0.67
C VAL A 219 -10.95 5.56 -0.66
N LEU A 220 -10.59 6.05 0.53
CA LEU A 220 -9.40 6.87 0.75
C LEU A 220 -8.31 6.02 1.39
N ILE A 221 -7.17 5.93 0.72
CA ILE A 221 -5.95 5.32 1.24
C ILE A 221 -5.05 6.40 1.79
N ILE A 222 -4.64 6.23 3.05
CA ILE A 222 -3.74 7.14 3.79
C ILE A 222 -2.47 6.36 4.13
N ASP A 223 -1.48 6.49 3.26
CA ASP A 223 -0.17 5.88 3.46
C ASP A 223 0.62 6.64 4.52
N GLU A 224 1.40 5.91 5.33
CA GLU A 224 2.23 6.48 6.40
C GLU A 224 1.44 7.36 7.39
N ILE A 225 0.26 6.89 7.82
CA ILE A 225 -0.68 7.69 8.62
C ILE A 225 -0.05 8.23 9.93
N ASN A 226 0.96 7.57 10.49
CA ASN A 226 1.67 8.01 11.70
C ASN A 226 2.77 9.07 11.48
N ARG A 227 3.10 9.42 10.23
CA ARG A 227 4.14 10.43 9.92
C ARG A 227 3.63 11.88 10.03
N GLY A 228 2.31 12.09 9.97
CA GLY A 228 1.65 13.38 10.17
C GLY A 228 1.04 13.54 11.57
N ASN A 229 0.67 14.77 11.95
CA ASN A 229 -0.17 15.00 13.13
C ASN A 229 -1.63 14.72 12.76
N VAL A 230 -2.05 13.47 12.87
CA VAL A 230 -3.37 13.01 12.40
C VAL A 230 -4.52 13.78 13.07
N SER A 231 -4.43 14.09 14.36
CA SER A 231 -5.46 14.85 15.07
C SER A 231 -5.61 16.27 14.49
N ARG A 232 -4.50 16.91 14.10
CA ARG A 232 -4.52 18.22 13.44
C ARG A 232 -5.01 18.14 11.99
N ILE A 233 -4.66 17.08 11.26
CA ILE A 233 -5.05 16.89 9.85
C ILE A 233 -6.57 16.65 9.73
N PHE A 234 -7.13 15.79 10.59
CA PHE A 234 -8.57 15.54 10.60
C PHE A 234 -9.38 16.67 11.23
N GLY A 235 -8.78 17.45 12.14
CA GLY A 235 -9.46 18.55 12.83
C GLY A 235 -10.75 18.08 13.51
N GLU A 236 -11.84 18.78 13.25
CA GLU A 236 -13.20 18.47 13.72
C GLU A 236 -13.79 17.18 13.14
N LEU A 237 -13.29 16.71 12.00
CA LEU A 237 -13.78 15.50 11.34
C LEU A 237 -13.40 14.21 12.08
N ILE A 238 -12.47 14.29 13.04
CA ILE A 238 -12.06 13.14 13.86
C ILE A 238 -13.23 12.48 14.59
N THR A 239 -14.30 13.22 14.89
CA THR A 239 -15.51 12.66 15.50
C THR A 239 -16.41 12.02 14.45
N LEU A 240 -16.50 12.63 13.26
CA LEU A 240 -17.39 12.20 12.18
C LEU A 240 -16.92 10.91 11.48
N ILE A 241 -15.62 10.56 11.57
CA ILE A 241 -15.14 9.29 10.97
C ILE A 241 -15.75 8.07 11.63
N GLU A 242 -16.28 8.17 12.85
CA GLU A 242 -16.94 7.09 13.56
C GLU A 242 -18.20 6.62 12.81
N PRO A 243 -18.40 5.31 12.56
CA PRO A 243 -19.52 4.80 11.76
C PRO A 243 -20.90 5.32 12.17
N SER A 244 -21.17 5.43 13.48
CA SER A 244 -22.45 5.90 14.02
C SER A 244 -22.71 7.39 13.78
N LYS A 245 -21.67 8.19 13.52
CA LYS A 245 -21.74 9.65 13.38
C LYS A 245 -21.82 10.10 11.92
N ARG A 246 -21.76 9.16 10.97
CA ARG A 246 -21.80 9.42 9.52
C ARG A 246 -23.22 9.69 9.03
N ALA A 247 -23.31 10.37 7.90
CA ALA A 247 -24.58 10.64 7.24
C ALA A 247 -25.34 9.34 6.97
N GLY A 248 -26.61 9.29 7.39
CA GLY A 248 -27.50 8.13 7.25
C GLY A 248 -27.47 7.14 8.42
N ALA A 249 -26.62 7.33 9.43
CA ALA A 249 -26.63 6.55 10.66
C ALA A 249 -27.58 7.14 11.74
N ASP A 250 -27.95 6.33 12.73
CA ASP A 250 -28.89 6.72 13.80
C ASP A 250 -28.41 7.93 14.62
N GLU A 251 -27.10 8.06 14.81
CA GLU A 251 -26.48 9.15 15.55
C GLU A 251 -25.71 10.11 14.64
N ALA A 252 -26.15 10.27 13.39
CA ALA A 252 -25.51 11.12 12.39
C ALA A 252 -25.24 12.54 12.93
N LEU A 253 -24.04 13.04 12.67
CA LEU A 253 -23.61 14.39 13.06
C LEU A 253 -23.15 15.17 11.83
N GLU A 254 -23.27 16.49 11.96
CA GLU A 254 -22.72 17.46 11.03
C GLU A 254 -21.86 18.46 11.82
N VAL A 255 -20.81 18.95 11.18
CA VAL A 255 -19.97 20.04 11.71
C VAL A 255 -20.00 21.23 10.77
N THR A 256 -19.70 22.42 11.27
CA THR A 256 -19.51 23.61 10.43
C THR A 256 -18.03 23.78 10.16
N LEU A 257 -17.64 23.76 8.88
CA LEU A 257 -16.24 23.86 8.49
C LEU A 257 -15.68 25.28 8.73
N PRO A 258 -14.42 25.43 9.13
CA PRO A 258 -13.85 26.70 9.56
C PRO A 258 -13.60 27.68 8.41
N TYR A 259 -13.32 27.22 7.19
CA TYR A 259 -13.02 28.11 6.07
C TYR A 259 -14.27 28.45 5.27
N SER A 260 -15.00 27.44 4.77
CA SER A 260 -16.20 27.66 3.94
C SER A 260 -17.43 28.08 4.73
N LYS A 261 -17.47 27.77 6.05
CA LYS A 261 -18.65 27.90 6.92
C LYS A 261 -19.83 27.03 6.53
N GLU A 262 -19.61 26.05 5.66
CA GLU A 262 -20.64 25.10 5.24
C GLU A 262 -20.81 23.99 6.29
N ARG A 263 -22.00 23.39 6.30
CA ARG A 263 -22.24 22.16 7.05
C ARG A 263 -21.68 20.97 6.29
N PHE A 264 -21.00 20.08 6.99
CA PHE A 264 -20.37 18.91 6.41
C PHE A 264 -20.62 17.67 7.28
N SER A 265 -20.85 16.54 6.62
CA SER A 265 -20.92 15.21 7.20
C SER A 265 -20.16 14.22 6.33
N ILE A 266 -19.68 13.13 6.93
CA ILE A 266 -19.00 12.07 6.19
C ILE A 266 -20.04 11.04 5.73
N PRO A 267 -20.09 10.69 4.43
CA PRO A 267 -21.03 9.68 3.93
C PRO A 267 -20.76 8.28 4.47
N GLY A 268 -21.82 7.50 4.71
CA GLY A 268 -21.73 6.11 5.18
C GLY A 268 -21.01 5.16 4.21
N ASN A 269 -20.85 5.53 2.94
CA ASN A 269 -20.21 4.74 1.88
C ASN A 269 -18.75 5.14 1.59
N VAL A 270 -18.14 6.01 2.39
CA VAL A 270 -16.69 6.31 2.32
C VAL A 270 -15.91 5.35 3.21
N TYR A 271 -14.82 4.79 2.73
CA TYR A 271 -13.96 3.89 3.50
C TYR A 271 -12.57 4.52 3.66
N LEU A 272 -11.99 4.42 4.85
CA LEU A 272 -10.64 4.88 5.16
C LEU A 272 -9.72 3.67 5.38
N ILE A 273 -8.63 3.60 4.63
CA ILE A 273 -7.60 2.57 4.78
C ILE A 273 -6.26 3.26 5.03
N GLY A 274 -5.73 3.14 6.24
CA GLY A 274 -4.40 3.61 6.59
C GLY A 274 -3.34 2.52 6.47
N THR A 275 -2.11 2.89 6.16
CA THR A 275 -0.92 2.04 6.39
C THR A 275 -0.02 2.68 7.44
N MET A 276 0.70 1.86 8.20
CA MET A 276 1.61 2.33 9.23
C MET A 276 2.85 1.45 9.30
N ASN A 277 4.03 2.04 9.19
CA ASN A 277 5.28 1.40 9.60
C ASN A 277 5.45 1.57 11.11
N THR A 278 5.57 0.46 11.84
CA THR A 278 5.72 0.51 13.30
C THR A 278 7.15 0.73 13.77
N ALA A 279 8.15 0.49 12.91
CA ALA A 279 9.56 0.77 13.19
C ALA A 279 9.86 2.28 13.28
N ASP A 280 9.21 3.12 12.45
CA ASP A 280 9.51 4.57 12.40
C ASP A 280 8.99 5.31 13.64
N ARG A 281 7.80 4.92 14.11
CA ARG A 281 7.15 5.44 15.32
C ARG A 281 6.25 4.36 15.91
N SER A 282 6.46 4.06 17.19
CA SER A 282 5.62 3.13 17.95
C SER A 282 4.14 3.52 17.87
N LEU A 283 3.27 2.50 17.82
CA LEU A 283 1.81 2.65 17.96
C LEU A 283 1.39 3.42 19.22
N ALA A 284 2.24 3.45 20.25
CA ALA A 284 2.00 4.21 21.48
C ALA A 284 1.90 5.72 21.25
N ALA A 285 2.55 6.24 20.21
CA ALA A 285 2.55 7.67 19.89
C ALA A 285 1.26 8.16 19.20
N MET A 286 0.37 7.25 18.77
CA MET A 286 -0.86 7.63 18.10
C MET A 286 -1.96 8.00 19.10
N ASP A 287 -2.71 9.06 18.80
CA ASP A 287 -3.80 9.56 19.63
C ASP A 287 -4.83 8.45 19.94
N ILE A 288 -5.16 8.29 21.22
CA ILE A 288 -6.14 7.33 21.73
C ILE A 288 -7.50 7.53 21.02
N ALA A 289 -7.86 8.77 20.71
CA ALA A 289 -9.09 9.11 20.02
C ALA A 289 -9.15 8.50 18.61
N LEU A 290 -8.02 8.42 17.90
CA LEU A 290 -7.93 7.74 16.61
C LEU A 290 -7.93 6.24 16.76
N ARG A 291 -7.20 5.71 17.76
CA ARG A 291 -7.15 4.25 18.00
C ARG A 291 -8.53 3.64 18.20
N ARG A 292 -9.46 4.37 18.82
CA ARG A 292 -10.84 3.91 19.05
C ARG A 292 -11.72 3.93 17.79
N ARG A 293 -11.31 4.61 16.73
CA ARG A 293 -12.11 4.85 15.51
C ARG A 293 -11.62 4.07 14.29
N PHE A 294 -10.47 3.41 14.40
CA PHE A 294 -9.90 2.55 13.38
C PHE A 294 -9.79 1.11 13.88
N THR A 295 -10.04 0.14 12.99
CA THR A 295 -9.68 -1.26 13.22
C THR A 295 -8.22 -1.48 12.84
N PHE A 296 -7.41 -1.97 13.78
CA PHE A 296 -5.98 -2.22 13.55
C PHE A 296 -5.77 -3.66 13.10
N ILE A 297 -5.13 -3.82 11.94
CA ILE A 297 -4.85 -5.12 11.32
C ILE A 297 -3.33 -5.26 11.20
N GLU A 298 -2.76 -6.19 11.94
CA GLU A 298 -1.33 -6.46 11.90
C GLU A 298 -0.98 -7.20 10.60
N VAL A 299 0.07 -6.73 9.91
CA VAL A 299 0.68 -7.40 8.76
C VAL A 299 2.09 -7.84 9.17
N PRO A 300 2.23 -9.03 9.80
CA PRO A 300 3.51 -9.50 10.30
C PRO A 300 4.41 -9.99 9.15
N PRO A 301 5.73 -10.12 9.39
CA PRO A 301 6.59 -10.86 8.48
C PRO A 301 6.10 -12.31 8.34
N SER A 302 5.93 -12.76 7.09
CA SER A 302 5.64 -14.16 6.75
C SER A 302 6.83 -14.82 6.03
N PRO A 303 7.82 -15.40 6.75
CA PRO A 303 8.92 -16.15 6.14
C PRO A 303 8.46 -17.32 5.27
N GLU A 304 7.28 -17.88 5.52
CA GLU A 304 6.70 -18.99 4.76
C GLU A 304 6.47 -18.65 3.29
N LEU A 305 6.35 -17.35 2.96
CA LEU A 305 6.29 -16.91 1.57
C LEU A 305 7.61 -17.16 0.82
N LEU A 306 8.69 -17.49 1.51
CA LEU A 306 10.00 -17.83 0.96
C LEU A 306 10.27 -19.35 1.04
N ASP A 307 9.26 -20.18 1.34
CA ASP A 307 9.42 -21.64 1.35
C ASP A 307 9.95 -22.13 0.00
N GLY A 308 10.97 -22.98 0.05
CA GLY A 308 11.66 -23.51 -1.13
C GLY A 308 12.70 -22.58 -1.77
N VAL A 309 12.87 -21.32 -1.33
CA VAL A 309 13.94 -20.43 -1.81
C VAL A 309 15.24 -20.76 -1.08
N GLU A 310 16.25 -21.25 -1.81
CA GLU A 310 17.53 -21.68 -1.25
C GLU A 310 18.70 -21.18 -2.10
N VAL A 311 19.64 -20.46 -1.49
CA VAL A 311 20.86 -19.99 -2.15
C VAL A 311 22.01 -20.85 -1.65
N GLU A 312 22.56 -21.72 -2.49
CA GLU A 312 23.73 -22.57 -2.18
C GLU A 312 23.66 -23.28 -0.80
N GLY A 313 22.48 -23.82 -0.45
CA GLY A 313 22.24 -24.49 0.84
C GLY A 313 21.65 -23.61 1.95
N VAL A 314 21.61 -22.29 1.78
CA VAL A 314 20.99 -21.35 2.73
C VAL A 314 19.49 -21.25 2.47
N ALA A 315 18.68 -21.82 3.36
CA ALA A 315 17.23 -21.67 3.34
C ALA A 315 16.82 -20.24 3.77
N ILE A 316 16.23 -19.47 2.87
CA ILE A 316 16.03 -18.03 3.07
C ILE A 316 14.88 -17.73 4.05
N ASP A 317 13.87 -18.60 4.11
CA ASP A 317 12.81 -18.55 5.11
C ASP A 317 13.35 -18.76 6.54
N GLU A 318 14.27 -19.70 6.71
CA GLU A 318 14.94 -19.98 7.99
C GLU A 318 15.89 -18.83 8.38
N LEU A 319 16.68 -18.33 7.42
CA LEU A 319 17.54 -17.16 7.61
C LEU A 319 16.75 -15.96 8.13
N LEU A 320 15.63 -15.63 7.47
CA LEU A 320 14.76 -14.53 7.88
C LEU A 320 14.14 -14.77 9.26
N SER A 321 13.69 -15.99 9.54
CA SER A 321 13.11 -16.37 10.83
C SER A 321 14.11 -16.19 11.98
N VAL A 322 15.34 -16.67 11.80
CA VAL A 322 16.40 -16.55 12.81
C VAL A 322 16.84 -15.11 13.02
N LEU A 323 16.97 -14.32 11.95
CA LEU A 323 17.24 -12.88 12.06
C LEU A 323 16.14 -12.19 12.87
N ASN A 324 14.87 -12.44 12.54
CA ASN A 324 13.74 -11.84 13.22
C ASN A 324 13.64 -12.21 14.69
N LEU A 325 13.91 -13.46 15.06
CA LEU A 325 13.95 -13.87 16.46
C LEU A 325 15.02 -13.12 17.27
N ARG A 326 16.20 -12.90 16.68
CA ARG A 326 17.27 -12.15 17.35
C ARG A 326 16.95 -10.67 17.45
N ILE A 327 16.40 -10.08 16.39
CA ILE A 327 15.97 -8.67 16.41
C ILE A 327 14.88 -8.46 17.46
N GLU A 328 13.87 -9.33 17.49
CA GLU A 328 12.79 -9.25 18.48
C GLU A 328 13.29 -9.40 19.91
N ALA A 329 14.28 -10.26 20.15
CA ALA A 329 14.90 -10.42 21.47
C ALA A 329 15.76 -9.22 21.90
N LEU A 330 16.36 -8.48 20.96
CA LEU A 330 17.26 -7.36 21.24
C LEU A 330 16.58 -5.98 21.17
N LEU A 331 15.44 -5.89 20.48
CA LEU A 331 14.62 -4.68 20.32
C LEU A 331 13.17 -5.00 20.67
N ASP A 332 12.35 -5.31 19.66
CA ASP A 332 10.94 -5.69 19.78
C ASP A 332 10.41 -6.29 18.47
N ARG A 333 9.14 -6.69 18.48
CA ARG A 333 8.45 -7.29 17.33
C ARG A 333 8.19 -6.32 16.16
N ASP A 334 8.22 -5.01 16.39
CA ASP A 334 7.91 -3.97 15.40
C ASP A 334 9.12 -3.65 14.50
N HIS A 335 10.32 -4.07 14.91
CA HIS A 335 11.56 -3.95 14.15
C HIS A 335 11.94 -5.22 13.36
N ARG A 336 11.05 -6.21 13.27
CA ARG A 336 11.34 -7.43 12.48
C ARG A 336 11.48 -7.09 10.99
N LEU A 337 12.33 -7.83 10.28
CA LEU A 337 12.51 -7.73 8.84
C LEU A 337 11.30 -8.36 8.11
N GLY A 338 10.74 -7.64 7.15
CA GLY A 338 9.71 -8.16 6.24
C GLY A 338 10.28 -9.08 5.15
N HIS A 339 9.45 -10.01 4.66
CA HIS A 339 9.85 -10.95 3.61
C HIS A 339 10.11 -10.28 2.25
N ALA A 340 9.58 -9.08 2.00
CA ALA A 340 9.70 -8.40 0.70
C ALA A 340 11.16 -8.15 0.29
N TYR A 341 12.08 -7.97 1.23
CA TYR A 341 13.52 -7.82 0.95
C TYR A 341 14.09 -9.05 0.21
N PHE A 342 13.57 -10.24 0.51
CA PHE A 342 14.05 -11.51 0.01
C PHE A 342 13.22 -12.06 -1.16
N ILE A 343 12.03 -11.52 -1.43
CA ILE A 343 11.18 -11.95 -2.55
C ILE A 343 11.92 -11.98 -3.91
N PRO A 344 12.81 -11.02 -4.26
CA PRO A 344 13.55 -11.09 -5.51
C PRO A 344 14.39 -12.37 -5.71
N LEU A 345 14.75 -13.09 -4.63
CA LEU A 345 15.47 -14.36 -4.71
C LEU A 345 14.61 -15.50 -5.28
N LYS A 346 13.28 -15.31 -5.42
CA LYS A 346 12.42 -16.24 -6.15
C LYS A 346 12.72 -16.27 -7.64
N ASP A 347 13.12 -15.12 -8.20
CA ASP A 347 13.40 -14.98 -9.63
C ASP A 347 14.92 -15.08 -9.91
N ASP A 348 15.75 -14.62 -8.97
CA ASP A 348 17.21 -14.63 -9.07
C ASP A 348 17.83 -15.25 -7.81
N THR A 349 17.87 -16.58 -7.78
CA THR A 349 18.33 -17.37 -6.62
C THR A 349 19.87 -17.51 -6.61
N THR A 350 20.59 -16.39 -6.51
CA THR A 350 22.06 -16.36 -6.56
C THR A 350 22.68 -15.77 -5.29
N LEU A 351 23.93 -16.15 -4.99
CA LEU A 351 24.70 -15.56 -3.89
C LEU A 351 24.96 -14.08 -4.13
N GLU A 352 25.21 -13.68 -5.37
CA GLU A 352 25.38 -12.28 -5.74
C GLU A 352 24.12 -11.45 -5.43
N ARG A 353 22.93 -12.00 -5.68
CA ARG A 353 21.67 -11.32 -5.32
C ARG A 353 21.51 -11.21 -3.81
N LEU A 354 21.85 -12.26 -3.06
CA LEU A 354 21.82 -12.27 -1.60
C LEU A 354 22.83 -11.27 -0.99
N GLU A 355 24.05 -11.18 -1.53
CA GLU A 355 25.05 -10.15 -1.20
C GLU A 355 24.43 -8.76 -1.31
N ARG A 356 23.81 -8.46 -2.45
CA ARG A 356 23.24 -7.13 -2.72
C ARG A 356 22.10 -6.80 -1.76
N ILE A 357 21.23 -7.76 -1.45
CA ILE A 357 20.16 -7.59 -0.46
C ILE A 357 20.76 -7.25 0.91
N PHE A 358 21.74 -8.03 1.36
CA PHE A 358 22.34 -7.82 2.68
C PHE A 358 23.09 -6.49 2.78
N ARG A 359 23.94 -6.16 1.79
CA ARG A 359 24.75 -4.93 1.81
C ARG A 359 23.93 -3.67 1.57
N GLY A 360 22.95 -3.75 0.68
CA GLY A 360 22.16 -2.59 0.25
C GLY A 360 20.92 -2.31 1.09
N GLN A 361 20.39 -3.32 1.78
CA GLN A 361 19.09 -3.21 2.47
C GLN A 361 19.17 -3.68 3.92
N ILE A 362 19.63 -4.92 4.18
CA ILE A 362 19.57 -5.49 5.53
C ILE A 362 20.56 -4.83 6.50
N LEU A 363 21.84 -4.73 6.15
CA LEU A 363 22.85 -4.13 7.03
C LEU A 363 22.56 -2.65 7.32
N PRO A 364 22.25 -1.79 6.33
CA PRO A 364 21.86 -0.40 6.61
C PRO A 364 20.65 -0.29 7.52
N LEU A 365 19.64 -1.16 7.35
CA LEU A 365 18.47 -1.18 8.22
C LEU A 365 18.82 -1.59 9.65
N LEU A 366 19.70 -2.58 9.83
CA LEU A 366 20.21 -2.96 11.14
C LEU A 366 21.02 -1.82 11.80
N GLN A 367 21.77 -1.03 11.02
CA GLN A 367 22.48 0.15 11.53
C GLN A 367 21.53 1.24 12.02
N GLU A 368 20.37 1.39 11.37
CA GLU A 368 19.32 2.31 11.81
C GLU A 368 18.64 1.80 13.09
N TYR A 369 18.31 0.51 13.15
CA TYR A 369 17.66 -0.12 14.31
C TYR A 369 18.56 -0.14 15.55
N PHE A 370 19.85 -0.40 15.37
CA PHE A 370 20.86 -0.47 16.43
C PHE A 370 21.81 0.72 16.31
N PHE A 371 21.24 1.94 16.36
CA PHE A 371 22.00 3.18 16.24
C PHE A 371 23.19 3.22 17.21
N GLU A 372 24.40 3.36 16.66
CA GLU A 372 25.69 3.34 17.37
C GLU A 372 26.02 2.03 18.14
N ASP A 373 25.21 0.97 18.03
CA ASP A 373 25.41 -0.32 18.70
C ASP A 373 25.68 -1.46 17.70
N TRP A 374 26.88 -1.43 17.12
CA TRP A 374 27.34 -2.45 16.18
C TRP A 374 27.49 -3.84 16.81
N GLN A 375 27.66 -3.92 18.13
CA GLN A 375 27.77 -5.18 18.84
C GLN A 375 26.44 -5.96 18.79
N ARG A 376 25.30 -5.27 18.93
CA ARG A 376 24.00 -5.90 18.72
C ARG A 376 23.79 -6.36 17.28
N ILE A 377 24.25 -5.59 16.29
CA ILE A 377 24.23 -6.02 14.88
C ILE A 377 25.05 -7.31 14.71
N GLN A 378 26.24 -7.37 15.31
CA GLN A 378 27.08 -8.57 15.32
C GLN A 378 26.33 -9.78 15.88
N TRP A 379 25.60 -9.60 16.99
CA TRP A 379 24.80 -10.67 17.60
C TRP A 379 23.63 -11.11 16.73
N VAL A 380 22.91 -10.19 16.08
CA VAL A 380 21.86 -10.51 15.10
C VAL A 380 22.42 -11.37 13.97
N LEU A 381 23.59 -11.01 13.46
CA LEU A 381 24.28 -11.74 12.40
C LEU A 381 25.01 -13.01 12.89
N ASN A 382 25.06 -13.25 14.20
CA ASN A 382 25.77 -14.35 14.86
C ASN A 382 27.29 -14.38 14.62
N ASP A 383 27.90 -13.25 14.30
CA ASP A 383 29.31 -13.17 13.91
C ASP A 383 30.27 -13.57 15.05
N GLN A 384 29.89 -13.34 16.30
CA GLN A 384 30.68 -13.72 17.48
C GLN A 384 30.94 -15.23 17.59
N ARG A 385 30.14 -16.06 16.90
CA ARG A 385 30.30 -17.53 16.86
C ARG A 385 30.98 -18.03 15.58
N LYS A 386 31.24 -17.16 14.60
CA LYS A 386 31.84 -17.54 13.31
C LYS A 386 33.36 -17.45 13.34
N ALA A 387 34.00 -18.18 12.42
CA ALA A 387 35.41 -17.96 12.09
C ALA A 387 35.62 -16.51 11.60
N PRO A 388 36.77 -15.86 11.89
CA PRO A 388 37.00 -14.45 11.56
C PRO A 388 36.71 -14.06 10.10
N GLU A 389 37.06 -14.91 9.15
CA GLU A 389 36.83 -14.74 7.71
C GLU A 389 35.35 -14.76 7.31
N ASP A 390 34.51 -15.43 8.09
CA ASP A 390 33.08 -15.60 7.85
C ASP A 390 32.24 -14.50 8.54
N ARG A 391 32.84 -13.62 9.33
CA ARG A 391 32.14 -12.53 10.04
C ARG A 391 31.84 -11.37 9.09
N PHE A 392 30.60 -10.90 9.08
CA PHE A 392 30.22 -9.68 8.34
C PHE A 392 30.78 -8.41 8.98
N LEU A 393 30.91 -8.40 10.31
CA LEU A 393 31.46 -7.31 11.11
C LEU A 393 32.72 -7.77 11.82
N ILE A 394 33.77 -6.95 11.70
CA ILE A 394 35.07 -7.18 12.34
C ILE A 394 35.45 -5.98 13.19
N GLN A 395 36.18 -6.23 14.27
CA GLN A 395 36.80 -5.20 15.08
C GLN A 395 38.29 -5.12 14.72
N PRO A 396 38.74 -4.11 13.96
CA PRO A 396 40.15 -3.94 13.70
C PRO A 396 40.90 -3.59 14.99
N ILE A 397 41.99 -4.30 15.26
CA ILE A 397 42.94 -3.88 16.28
C ILE A 397 43.72 -2.70 15.70
N ARG A 398 43.47 -1.49 16.20
CA ARG A 398 44.26 -0.30 15.86
C ARG A 398 45.12 0.10 17.04
N ASP A 399 46.41 0.26 16.79
CA ASP A 399 47.32 0.84 17.76
C ASP A 399 47.11 2.36 17.80
N MET A 400 46.40 2.83 18.83
CA MET A 400 46.10 4.25 19.00
C MET A 400 47.35 5.07 19.36
N GLY A 401 48.38 4.44 19.94
CA GLY A 401 49.66 5.07 20.22
C GLY A 401 50.41 5.40 18.93
N VAL A 402 50.35 4.53 17.93
CA VAL A 402 50.88 4.82 16.58
C VAL A 402 50.11 5.96 15.90
N LEU A 403 48.79 6.04 16.10
CA LEU A 403 47.94 7.01 15.40
C LEU A 403 47.98 8.43 16.00
N PHE A 404 48.05 8.54 17.33
CA PHE A 404 47.95 9.82 18.05
C PHE A 404 49.18 10.18 18.92
N GLY A 405 50.13 9.26 19.07
CA GLY A 405 51.29 9.42 19.94
C GLY A 405 50.96 9.32 21.45
N ASP A 406 52.00 9.34 22.27
CA ASP A 406 51.90 9.08 23.72
C ASP A 406 51.22 10.21 24.51
N ALA A 407 51.03 11.38 23.90
CA ALA A 407 50.44 12.56 24.53
C ALA A 407 48.90 12.56 24.52
N VAL A 408 48.27 11.65 23.77
CA VAL A 408 46.81 11.60 23.60
C VAL A 408 46.27 10.29 24.17
N THR A 409 45.60 10.37 25.31
CA THR A 409 44.92 9.22 25.92
C THR A 409 43.50 9.11 25.39
N ILE A 410 43.22 8.14 24.52
CA ILE A 410 41.88 7.84 24.03
C ILE A 410 41.30 6.71 24.88
N ASN A 411 40.11 6.94 25.46
CA ASN A 411 39.36 5.88 26.12
C ASN A 411 39.00 4.79 25.09
N GLN A 412 39.47 3.56 25.33
CA GLN A 412 39.26 2.39 24.46
C GLN A 412 37.80 1.92 24.37
N ASN A 413 36.85 2.63 24.98
CA ASN A 413 35.44 2.24 24.99
C ASN A 413 34.72 2.51 23.66
N ASN A 414 35.33 3.22 22.71
CA ASN A 414 34.83 3.27 21.33
C ASN A 414 35.33 2.05 20.58
N GLU A 415 34.63 0.92 20.72
CA GLU A 415 34.83 -0.25 19.87
C GLU A 415 34.61 0.20 18.42
N GLN A 416 35.69 0.22 17.63
CA GLN A 416 35.61 0.54 16.21
C GLN A 416 35.21 -0.72 15.45
N TRP A 417 34.26 -0.58 14.53
CA TRP A 417 33.72 -1.67 13.75
C TRP A 417 33.92 -1.39 12.27
N ASP A 418 34.42 -2.38 11.54
CA ASP A 418 34.54 -2.37 10.09
C ASP A 418 33.65 -3.47 9.49
N VAL A 419 33.06 -3.17 8.34
CA VAL A 419 32.32 -4.15 7.54
C VAL A 419 33.32 -4.99 6.75
N ASN A 420 33.24 -6.31 6.82
CA ASN A 420 34.06 -7.24 6.04
C ASN A 420 33.38 -7.55 4.69
N PRO A 421 33.82 -6.98 3.55
CA PRO A 421 33.15 -7.17 2.27
C PRO A 421 33.29 -8.60 1.72
N ALA A 422 34.33 -9.34 2.13
CA ALA A 422 34.56 -10.69 1.67
C ALA A 422 33.53 -11.68 2.24
N ALA A 423 33.06 -11.46 3.48
CA ALA A 423 32.03 -12.29 4.11
C ALA A 423 30.71 -12.28 3.33
N PHE A 424 30.32 -11.16 2.72
CA PHE A 424 29.10 -11.10 1.91
C PHE A 424 29.18 -11.93 0.61
N LYS A 425 30.39 -12.31 0.18
CA LYS A 425 30.62 -13.18 -0.98
C LYS A 425 30.84 -14.64 -0.58
N ASN A 426 30.69 -14.96 0.70
CA ASN A 426 30.98 -16.27 1.25
C ASN A 426 29.71 -16.88 1.82
N ILE A 427 29.26 -17.99 1.23
CA ILE A 427 28.03 -18.65 1.67
C ILE A 427 28.08 -19.11 3.13
N LYS A 428 29.27 -19.43 3.66
CA LYS A 428 29.45 -19.81 5.07
C LYS A 428 29.04 -18.70 6.04
N SER A 429 29.23 -17.44 5.66
CA SER A 429 28.81 -16.28 6.46
C SER A 429 27.30 -16.27 6.70
N TYR A 430 26.51 -16.66 5.70
CA TYR A 430 25.06 -16.74 5.76
C TYR A 430 24.57 -17.99 6.49
N LEU A 431 25.16 -19.16 6.21
CA LEU A 431 24.90 -20.39 6.97
C LEU A 431 25.15 -20.17 8.46
N GLY A 432 26.24 -19.48 8.80
CA GLY A 432 26.57 -19.14 10.17
C GLY A 432 25.58 -18.21 10.86
N VAL A 433 24.74 -17.47 10.11
CA VAL A 433 23.62 -16.72 10.70
C VAL A 433 22.58 -17.71 11.23
N ILE A 434 22.24 -18.75 10.48
CA ILE A 434 21.29 -19.79 10.90
C ILE A 434 21.90 -20.59 12.05
N ASP A 435 23.04 -21.23 11.78
CA ASP A 435 23.84 -21.97 12.75
C ASP A 435 25.29 -22.09 12.25
N HIS A 436 26.24 -21.59 13.06
CA HIS A 436 27.68 -21.64 12.81
C HIS A 436 28.29 -23.04 12.63
N THR A 437 27.55 -24.11 12.95
CA THR A 437 28.01 -25.49 12.74
C THR A 437 27.65 -26.05 11.35
N LEU A 438 26.83 -25.35 10.58
CA LEU A 438 26.41 -25.78 9.24
C LEU A 438 27.53 -25.64 8.21
N ASN A 439 27.62 -26.61 7.30
CA ASN A 439 28.56 -26.60 6.19
C ASN A 439 27.82 -26.41 4.85
N PRO A 440 28.45 -25.77 3.84
CA PRO A 440 27.87 -25.62 2.52
C PRO A 440 27.60 -26.99 1.90
N VAL A 441 26.37 -27.22 1.45
CA VAL A 441 26.02 -28.46 0.76
C VAL A 441 26.23 -28.25 -0.74
N THR A 442 27.19 -28.96 -1.32
CA THR A 442 27.58 -28.84 -2.73
C THR A 442 26.62 -29.57 -3.69
N SER A 443 25.83 -30.51 -3.20
CA SER A 443 24.68 -31.13 -3.90
C SER A 443 23.91 -32.01 -2.91
N PHE A 444 22.59 -32.10 -3.04
CA PHE A 444 21.83 -33.11 -2.30
C PHE A 444 21.86 -34.42 -3.08
N GLN A 445 22.14 -35.53 -2.40
CA GLN A 445 21.84 -36.84 -2.98
C GLN A 445 20.32 -36.95 -3.10
N ALA A 446 19.85 -37.30 -4.29
CA ALA A 446 18.45 -37.64 -4.47
C ALA A 446 18.18 -38.90 -3.64
N ASP A 447 17.13 -38.85 -2.83
CA ASP A 447 16.81 -39.90 -1.87
C ASP A 447 15.29 -40.01 -1.73
N ASP A 448 14.81 -41.22 -1.50
CA ASP A 448 13.39 -41.52 -1.40
C ASP A 448 13.12 -42.50 -0.26
N VAL A 449 12.18 -42.12 0.61
CA VAL A 449 11.76 -42.97 1.72
C VAL A 449 10.25 -43.14 1.71
N ARG A 450 9.81 -44.33 2.10
CA ARG A 450 8.39 -44.66 2.26
C ARG A 450 8.08 -44.99 3.69
N THR A 451 7.04 -44.37 4.23
CA THR A 451 6.52 -44.62 5.59
C THR A 451 5.01 -44.43 5.62
N ASP A 452 4.26 -45.32 6.27
CA ASP A 452 2.81 -45.22 6.44
C ASP A 452 2.01 -44.88 5.15
N GLY A 453 2.40 -45.45 4.01
CA GLY A 453 1.76 -45.19 2.71
C GLY A 453 2.06 -43.81 2.11
N VAL A 454 3.02 -43.08 2.67
CA VAL A 454 3.50 -41.78 2.20
C VAL A 454 4.92 -41.95 1.63
N ASP A 455 5.13 -41.46 0.41
CA ASP A 455 6.44 -41.39 -0.23
C ASP A 455 6.98 -39.96 -0.08
N ILE A 456 8.17 -39.83 0.51
CA ILE A 456 8.88 -38.55 0.68
C ILE A 456 10.11 -38.61 -0.21
N GLN A 457 10.17 -37.71 -1.19
CA GLN A 457 11.24 -37.65 -2.18
C GLN A 457 12.04 -36.37 -2.02
N GLN A 458 13.35 -36.49 -1.93
CA GLN A 458 14.30 -35.40 -2.05
C GLN A 458 14.88 -35.38 -3.46
N ALA A 459 14.66 -34.28 -4.19
CA ALA A 459 15.32 -34.05 -5.46
C ALA A 459 16.78 -33.61 -5.26
N ALA A 460 17.59 -33.71 -6.31
CA ALA A 460 19.01 -33.31 -6.27
C ALA A 460 19.23 -31.81 -6.03
N ASP A 461 18.23 -31.00 -6.40
CA ASP A 461 18.14 -29.57 -6.08
C ASP A 461 17.66 -29.33 -4.64
N GLY A 462 17.50 -30.41 -3.85
CA GLY A 462 17.08 -30.47 -2.45
C GLY A 462 15.58 -30.31 -2.18
N GLN A 463 14.71 -30.18 -3.21
CA GLN A 463 13.26 -30.05 -3.00
C GLN A 463 12.67 -31.30 -2.36
N ILE A 464 11.76 -31.12 -1.40
CA ILE A 464 10.99 -32.21 -0.81
C ILE A 464 9.62 -32.28 -1.46
N LYS A 465 9.29 -33.44 -2.04
CA LYS A 465 7.97 -33.76 -2.57
C LYS A 465 7.36 -34.88 -1.75
N VAL A 466 6.11 -34.71 -1.35
CA VAL A 466 5.39 -35.67 -0.52
C VAL A 466 4.19 -36.21 -1.29
N TYR A 467 4.07 -37.53 -1.36
CA TYR A 467 2.99 -38.22 -2.04
C TYR A 467 2.27 -39.16 -1.07
N ARG A 468 0.95 -39.21 -1.14
CA ARG A 468 0.13 -40.22 -0.45
C ARG A 468 -0.75 -40.90 -1.48
N ASP A 469 -0.69 -42.23 -1.54
CA ASP A 469 -1.41 -43.05 -2.54
C ASP A 469 -1.17 -42.57 -3.99
N GLY A 470 0.06 -42.15 -4.31
CA GLY A 470 0.46 -41.66 -5.63
C GLY A 470 0.01 -40.22 -5.96
N LYS A 471 -0.71 -39.53 -5.08
CA LYS A 471 -1.09 -38.11 -5.25
C LYS A 471 -0.15 -37.20 -4.48
N ARG A 472 0.34 -36.14 -5.14
CA ARG A 472 1.17 -35.10 -4.52
C ARG A 472 0.34 -34.33 -3.49
N ILE A 473 0.90 -34.15 -2.29
CA ILE A 473 0.26 -33.43 -1.19
C ILE A 473 0.88 -32.04 -1.08
N GLU A 474 0.04 -31.01 -1.21
CA GLU A 474 0.41 -29.62 -0.97
C GLU A 474 -0.66 -28.91 -0.13
N PRO A 475 -0.29 -28.20 0.95
CA PRO A 475 1.07 -28.06 1.50
C PRO A 475 1.56 -29.36 2.17
N ALA A 476 2.83 -29.71 1.98
CA ALA A 476 3.43 -30.93 2.51
C ALA A 476 3.77 -30.86 4.01
N LYS A 477 4.01 -29.65 4.55
CA LYS A 477 4.50 -29.42 5.93
C LYS A 477 3.62 -30.05 7.03
N PRO A 478 2.28 -29.96 7.02
CA PRO A 478 1.44 -30.58 8.05
C PRO A 478 1.59 -32.10 8.10
N LEU A 479 1.68 -32.75 6.94
CA LEU A 479 1.87 -34.19 6.84
C LEU A 479 3.26 -34.61 7.32
N LEU A 480 4.30 -33.85 6.96
CA LEU A 480 5.65 -34.09 7.47
C LEU A 480 5.73 -33.95 9.01
N ARG A 481 4.98 -33.03 9.62
CA ARG A 481 4.90 -32.90 11.08
C ARG A 481 4.24 -34.11 11.74
N GLU A 482 3.16 -34.62 11.14
CA GLU A 482 2.50 -35.84 11.60
C GLU A 482 3.49 -37.02 11.61
N ILE A 483 4.22 -37.18 10.50
CA ILE A 483 5.24 -38.23 10.35
C ILE A 483 6.38 -38.05 11.36
N ALA A 484 6.90 -36.83 11.50
CA ALA A 484 7.95 -36.52 12.47
C ALA A 484 7.52 -36.84 13.92
N GLY A 485 6.30 -36.49 14.30
CA GLY A 485 5.73 -36.79 15.62
C GLY A 485 5.62 -38.29 15.89
N LYS A 486 5.18 -39.07 14.89
CA LYS A 486 5.12 -40.54 14.98
C LYS A 486 6.49 -41.20 15.11
N GLN A 487 7.48 -40.67 14.39
CA GLN A 487 8.84 -41.21 14.32
C GLN A 487 9.77 -40.66 15.42
N GLY A 488 9.29 -39.76 16.29
CA GLY A 488 10.12 -39.12 17.32
C GLY A 488 11.17 -38.14 16.77
N VAL A 489 11.02 -37.70 15.52
CA VAL A 489 11.93 -36.74 14.89
C VAL A 489 11.57 -35.34 15.36
N SER A 490 12.54 -34.63 15.96
CA SER A 490 12.31 -33.25 16.39
C SER A 490 11.96 -32.35 15.21
N ILE A 491 10.82 -31.66 15.31
CA ILE A 491 10.37 -30.65 14.35
C ILE A 491 11.08 -29.29 14.52
N LEU A 492 12.00 -29.19 15.49
CA LEU A 492 12.75 -27.98 15.78
C LEU A 492 14.20 -28.08 15.28
N SER A 493 14.75 -26.95 14.88
CA SER A 493 16.18 -26.74 14.66
C SER A 493 16.95 -26.74 15.99
N ALA A 494 18.28 -26.71 15.92
CA ALA A 494 19.13 -26.56 17.11
C ALA A 494 18.90 -25.24 17.86
N THR A 495 18.34 -24.22 17.19
CA THR A 495 18.03 -22.91 17.76
C THR A 495 16.58 -22.80 18.26
N GLY A 496 15.80 -23.89 18.17
CA GLY A 496 14.42 -23.94 18.66
C GLY A 496 13.37 -23.42 17.67
N THR A 497 13.74 -23.09 16.43
CA THR A 497 12.80 -22.73 15.35
C THR A 497 12.15 -23.94 14.73
N GLU A 498 10.87 -23.85 14.35
CA GLU A 498 10.23 -24.93 13.58
C GLU A 498 10.89 -25.10 12.21
N LEU A 499 11.25 -26.33 11.88
CA LEU A 499 11.83 -26.68 10.59
C LEU A 499 10.82 -26.42 9.46
N ASN A 500 11.31 -25.90 8.34
CA ASN A 500 10.53 -25.76 7.12
C ASN A 500 10.26 -27.12 6.46
N THR A 501 9.42 -27.13 5.41
CA THR A 501 9.03 -28.36 4.70
C THR A 501 10.25 -29.17 4.26
N ARG A 502 11.29 -28.47 3.80
CA ARG A 502 12.49 -29.04 3.20
C ARG A 502 13.45 -29.62 4.25
N SER A 503 13.78 -28.86 5.28
CA SER A 503 14.62 -29.28 6.41
C SER A 503 13.95 -30.37 7.24
N LEU A 504 12.63 -30.29 7.46
CA LEU A 504 11.87 -31.34 8.13
C LEU A 504 11.85 -32.62 7.29
N GLY A 505 11.56 -32.51 5.99
CA GLY A 505 11.59 -33.63 5.07
C GLY A 505 12.96 -34.32 5.02
N ARG A 506 14.05 -33.56 4.93
CA ARG A 506 15.43 -34.10 5.00
C ARG A 506 15.71 -34.83 6.30
N LYS A 507 15.31 -34.25 7.43
CA LYS A 507 15.54 -34.85 8.75
C LYS A 507 14.78 -36.17 8.88
N ILE A 508 13.56 -36.24 8.35
CA ILE A 508 12.76 -37.46 8.27
C ILE A 508 13.42 -38.48 7.31
N ILE A 509 13.83 -38.09 6.11
CA ILE A 509 14.51 -38.95 5.13
C ILE A 509 15.77 -39.56 5.74
N LYS A 510 16.62 -38.74 6.36
CA LYS A 510 17.84 -39.20 7.02
C LYS A 510 17.54 -40.18 8.15
N PHE A 511 16.58 -39.84 9.02
CA PHE A 511 16.20 -40.72 10.13
C PHE A 511 15.65 -42.07 9.67
N LEU A 512 14.79 -42.06 8.63
CA LEU A 512 14.18 -43.27 8.09
C LEU A 512 15.18 -44.13 7.31
N SER A 513 16.06 -43.51 6.51
CA SER A 513 17.12 -44.24 5.77
C SER A 513 18.16 -44.86 6.71
N GLU A 514 18.47 -44.22 7.83
CA GLU A 514 19.34 -44.78 8.89
C GLU A 514 18.63 -45.89 9.68
N SER A 515 17.31 -45.81 9.87
CA SER A 515 16.52 -46.82 10.59
C SER A 515 16.17 -48.06 9.75
N GLN A 516 16.30 -47.99 8.42
CA GLN A 516 16.05 -49.09 7.48
C GLN A 516 17.32 -49.87 7.09
N ARG A 517 18.50 -49.43 7.56
CA ARG A 517 19.78 -50.17 7.46
C ARG A 517 20.03 -50.95 8.74
#